data_AF-A0A536EQ45-F1
#
_entry.id   AF-A0A536EQ45-F1
#
_cell.length_a   1.000
_cell.length_b   1.000
_cell.length_c   1.000
_cell.angle_alpha   90.00
_cell.angle_beta   90.00
_cell.angle_gamma   90.00
#
_symmetry.space_group_name_H-M   'P 1'
#
loop_
_entity.id
_entity.type
_entity.pdbx_description
1 polymer ?
#
loop_
_entity_poly.entity_id
_entity_poly.type
_entity_poly.pdbx_seq_one_letter_code
_entity_poly.pdbx_strand_id
1 'polypeptide(L)'
;MVSQELAPAYPAQRPTRTAESTTRPPVERRASQIRDRRASIERAIELTRWLVLIFAAVTNNFPGASPISSRAAVNLVLGGWGVFNLTATVMLVARRFPGRRVQLATIALDITVASGLVYLTGGFQSDLAIAFYLVVIASSLRFRVAGSMLCTLITGALYFVVGFIVAGHHLTASTLDTFATRAFLLFVVALTSNLLARELVSARDQSLRQTIELEHAAFAELREVDRIKSEFIMLASHELRTPLTKIKAWLTLMQDAGELLPPDAREEGLMELRLESEHLARLTDNLLCIAQLESGEIRLKTTAVDLEGVFREVISRFVETADHERFAMTIEPDSERVLADHDRLALVLACLIDNALKFSPQSEPVRVKAHRVVNKVHIEVHDNGRRIPDSHVDRVFASFYQVESPLLRQRGGFGVGLYLSRQLIERMGGNIWIDNSRSKGNQFIVALPTHV
;
A
#
# COMPACT_ATOMS: atom_id res chain seq x y z
N MET A 1 -64.96 11.17 -5.42
CA MET A 1 -64.42 12.28 -6.24
C MET A 1 -63.59 13.12 -5.30
N VAL A 2 -62.26 13.15 -5.29
CA VAL A 2 -61.17 12.96 -6.27
C VAL A 2 -59.97 12.54 -5.41
N SER A 3 -59.41 11.33 -5.51
CA SER A 3 -58.39 10.83 -6.46
C SER A 3 -57.06 11.59 -6.49
N GLN A 4 -55.96 10.83 -6.30
CA GLN A 4 -54.55 11.10 -6.62
C GLN A 4 -53.78 12.00 -5.64
N GLU A 5 -52.55 11.70 -5.20
CA GLU A 5 -51.50 10.86 -5.81
C GLU A 5 -50.52 10.37 -4.72
N LEU A 6 -50.32 9.04 -4.63
CA LEU A 6 -49.26 8.43 -3.83
C LEU A 6 -47.94 8.54 -4.59
N ALA A 7 -46.93 9.18 -4.00
CA ALA A 7 -45.56 9.12 -4.47
C ALA A 7 -45.01 7.68 -4.39
N PRO A 8 -44.23 7.21 -5.38
CA PRO A 8 -43.72 5.84 -5.38
C PRO A 8 -42.64 5.66 -4.30
N ALA A 9 -42.85 4.66 -3.44
CA ALA A 9 -41.84 4.18 -2.52
C ALA A 9 -40.60 3.71 -3.29
N TYR A 10 -39.48 4.40 -3.07
CA TYR A 10 -38.17 4.01 -3.58
C TYR A 10 -37.85 2.58 -3.11
N PRO A 11 -37.51 1.63 -4.01
CA PRO A 11 -37.14 0.30 -3.58
C PRO A 11 -35.80 0.41 -2.84
N ALA A 12 -35.76 -0.05 -1.59
CA ALA A 12 -34.54 -0.23 -0.83
C ALA A 12 -33.58 -1.12 -1.65
N GLN A 13 -32.59 -0.49 -2.28
CA GLN A 13 -31.50 -1.19 -2.93
C GLN A 13 -30.79 -2.00 -1.86
N ARG A 14 -30.92 -3.32 -1.94
CA ARG A 14 -30.05 -4.25 -1.22
C ARG A 14 -28.61 -3.84 -1.54
N PRO A 15 -27.73 -3.69 -0.54
CA PRO A 15 -26.33 -3.40 -0.81
C PRO A 15 -25.78 -4.54 -1.66
N THR A 16 -25.46 -4.22 -2.91
CA THR A 16 -24.63 -5.03 -3.79
C THR A 16 -23.38 -5.39 -3.02
N ARG A 17 -23.11 -6.70 -2.93
CA ARG A 17 -21.87 -7.31 -2.44
C ARG A 17 -20.69 -6.79 -3.27
N THR A 18 -20.23 -5.57 -2.98
CA THR A 18 -18.96 -5.04 -3.44
C THR A 18 -17.91 -5.41 -2.41
N ALA A 19 -17.02 -6.31 -2.81
CA ALA A 19 -15.69 -6.52 -2.26
C ALA A 19 -15.59 -6.53 -0.72
N GLU A 20 -15.88 -7.70 -0.12
CA GLU A 20 -15.22 -8.10 1.12
C GLU A 20 -13.71 -8.21 0.86
N SER A 21 -13.01 -7.07 0.84
CA SER A 21 -11.61 -6.95 1.21
C SER A 21 -11.50 -7.14 2.73
N THR A 22 -11.96 -8.27 3.23
CA THR A 22 -11.73 -8.68 4.60
C THR A 22 -10.32 -9.26 4.64
N THR A 23 -9.39 -8.45 5.15
CA THR A 23 -8.06 -8.88 5.57
C THR A 23 -8.23 -10.00 6.60
N ARG A 24 -8.32 -11.25 6.14
CA ARG A 24 -8.36 -12.41 7.03
C ARG A 24 -7.19 -12.34 8.01
N PRO A 25 -7.40 -12.64 9.30
CA PRO A 25 -6.35 -12.65 10.30
C PRO A 25 -5.18 -13.57 9.86
N PRO A 26 -3.94 -13.27 10.27
CA PRO A 26 -2.74 -13.93 9.77
C PRO A 26 -2.75 -15.46 9.91
N VAL A 27 -3.45 -15.99 10.92
CA VAL A 27 -3.64 -17.44 11.14
C VAL A 27 -4.53 -18.07 10.05
N GLU A 28 -5.61 -17.40 9.65
CA GLU A 28 -6.52 -17.88 8.60
C GLU A 28 -5.93 -17.77 7.19
N ARG A 29 -5.10 -16.75 6.93
CA ARG A 29 -4.29 -16.66 5.70
C ARG A 29 -3.32 -17.83 5.59
N ARG A 30 -2.60 -18.15 6.66
CA ARG A 30 -1.66 -19.28 6.66
C ARG A 30 -2.37 -20.62 6.47
N ALA A 31 -3.53 -20.81 7.11
CA ALA A 31 -4.33 -22.03 6.96
C ALA A 31 -4.93 -22.18 5.55
N SER A 32 -5.35 -21.08 4.91
CA SER A 32 -5.86 -21.10 3.52
C SER A 32 -4.75 -21.35 2.50
N GLN A 33 -3.58 -20.71 2.65
CA GLN A 33 -2.43 -20.96 1.79
C GLN A 33 -1.95 -22.42 1.83
N ILE A 34 -1.88 -23.03 3.03
CA ILE A 34 -1.55 -24.44 3.18
C ILE A 34 -2.57 -25.34 2.49
N ARG A 35 -3.86 -24.98 2.54
CA ARG A 35 -4.95 -25.71 1.89
C ARG A 35 -4.85 -25.61 0.36
N ASP A 36 -4.58 -24.43 -0.18
CA ASP A 36 -4.46 -24.20 -1.62
C ASP A 36 -3.23 -24.91 -2.20
N ARG A 37 -2.11 -24.92 -1.46
CA ARG A 37 -0.92 -25.70 -1.82
C ARG A 37 -1.26 -27.20 -1.93
N ARG A 38 -1.91 -27.77 -0.91
CA ARG A 38 -2.35 -29.17 -0.93
C ARG A 38 -3.30 -29.45 -2.10
N ALA A 39 -4.23 -28.54 -2.37
CA ALA A 39 -5.16 -28.67 -3.48
C ALA A 39 -4.48 -28.70 -4.85
N SER A 40 -3.45 -27.88 -5.05
CA SER A 40 -2.69 -27.87 -6.32
C SER A 40 -1.90 -29.16 -6.54
N ILE A 41 -1.33 -29.72 -5.47
CA ILE A 41 -0.59 -30.99 -5.53
C ILE A 41 -1.53 -32.15 -5.89
N GLU A 42 -2.68 -32.26 -5.21
CA GLU A 42 -3.62 -33.35 -5.50
C GLU A 42 -4.20 -33.26 -6.93
N ARG A 43 -4.45 -32.05 -7.44
CA ARG A 43 -4.86 -31.86 -8.84
C ARG A 43 -3.82 -32.34 -9.84
N ALA A 44 -2.54 -32.03 -9.61
CA ALA A 44 -1.46 -32.49 -10.48
C ALA A 44 -1.34 -34.03 -10.49
N ILE A 45 -1.52 -34.66 -9.32
CA ILE A 45 -1.49 -36.13 -9.19
C ILE A 45 -2.65 -36.75 -9.96
N GLU A 46 -3.87 -36.27 -9.77
CA GLU A 46 -5.06 -36.79 -10.48
C GLU A 46 -4.96 -36.66 -11.99
N LEU A 47 -4.47 -35.53 -12.50
CA LEU A 47 -4.22 -35.35 -13.94
C LEU A 47 -3.23 -36.39 -14.45
N THR A 48 -2.15 -36.64 -13.69
CA THR A 48 -1.16 -37.66 -14.04
C THR A 48 -1.78 -39.07 -14.02
N ARG A 49 -2.66 -39.37 -13.06
CA ARG A 49 -3.39 -40.66 -13.00
C ARG A 49 -4.26 -40.86 -14.24
N TRP A 50 -5.02 -39.83 -14.63
CA TRP A 50 -5.86 -39.89 -15.84
C TRP A 50 -5.04 -40.13 -17.10
N LEU A 51 -3.90 -39.45 -17.26
CA LEU A 51 -2.99 -39.66 -18.38
C LEU A 51 -2.48 -41.10 -18.45
N VAL A 52 -2.06 -41.67 -17.32
CA VAL A 52 -1.55 -43.05 -17.24
C VAL A 52 -2.66 -44.06 -17.47
N LEU A 53 -3.87 -43.82 -16.94
CA LEU A 53 -5.03 -44.68 -17.17
C LEU A 53 -5.41 -44.70 -18.67
N ILE A 54 -5.46 -43.54 -19.32
CA ILE A 54 -5.73 -43.44 -20.76
C ILE A 54 -4.66 -44.20 -21.55
N PHE A 55 -3.38 -43.98 -21.24
CA PHE A 55 -2.29 -44.68 -21.88
C PHE A 55 -2.38 -46.20 -21.71
N ALA A 56 -2.65 -46.68 -20.50
CA ALA A 56 -2.79 -48.10 -20.21
C ALA A 56 -4.00 -48.72 -20.93
N ALA A 57 -5.12 -47.99 -21.00
CA ALA A 57 -6.31 -48.43 -21.73
C ALA A 57 -6.05 -48.52 -23.24
N VAL A 58 -5.38 -47.54 -23.82
CA VAL A 58 -4.99 -47.56 -25.25
C VAL A 58 -4.05 -48.73 -25.53
N THR A 59 -3.00 -48.89 -24.73
CA THR A 59 -2.00 -49.95 -24.90
C THR A 59 -2.62 -51.35 -24.79
N ASN A 60 -3.60 -51.54 -23.89
CA ASN A 60 -4.27 -52.83 -23.73
C ASN A 60 -5.26 -53.16 -24.87
N ASN A 61 -5.95 -52.16 -25.42
CA ASN A 61 -6.98 -52.37 -26.45
C ASN A 61 -6.42 -52.31 -27.89
N PHE A 62 -5.27 -51.67 -28.07
CA PHE A 62 -4.52 -51.62 -29.33
C PHE A 62 -3.08 -52.13 -29.12
N PRO A 63 -2.90 -53.41 -28.75
CA PRO A 63 -1.57 -53.96 -28.52
C PRO A 63 -0.82 -54.08 -29.86
N GLY A 64 0.48 -53.80 -29.82
CA GLY A 64 1.39 -54.03 -30.95
C GLY A 64 1.68 -55.53 -31.16
N ALA A 65 2.95 -55.91 -31.30
CA ALA A 65 3.36 -57.28 -31.61
C ALA A 65 3.22 -58.31 -30.45
N SER A 66 2.85 -57.88 -29.24
CA SER A 66 2.83 -58.72 -28.03
C SER A 66 1.40 -59.04 -27.58
N PRO A 67 0.94 -60.31 -27.64
CA PRO A 67 -0.39 -60.67 -27.19
C PRO A 67 -0.49 -60.63 -25.66
N ILE A 68 -1.43 -59.84 -25.14
CA ILE A 68 -1.75 -59.77 -23.71
C ILE A 68 -2.61 -60.98 -23.31
N SER A 69 -2.14 -61.76 -22.33
CA SER A 69 -2.75 -63.02 -21.91
C SER A 69 -4.18 -62.89 -21.39
N SER A 70 -4.59 -61.74 -20.83
CA SER A 70 -5.96 -61.52 -20.32
C SER A 70 -6.44 -60.08 -20.46
N ARG A 71 -6.79 -59.66 -21.69
CA ARG A 71 -7.28 -58.30 -21.99
C ARG A 71 -8.50 -57.89 -21.15
N ALA A 72 -9.42 -58.82 -20.90
CA ALA A 72 -10.62 -58.58 -20.11
C ALA A 72 -10.30 -58.30 -18.64
N ALA A 73 -9.36 -59.03 -18.04
CA ALA A 73 -8.93 -58.79 -16.67
C ALA A 73 -8.22 -57.43 -16.53
N VAL A 74 -7.38 -57.06 -17.49
CA VAL A 74 -6.72 -55.75 -17.53
C VAL A 74 -7.76 -54.62 -17.63
N ASN A 75 -8.73 -54.73 -18.53
CA ASN A 75 -9.81 -53.73 -18.65
C ASN A 75 -10.66 -53.63 -17.37
N LEU A 76 -10.89 -54.73 -16.65
CA LEU A 76 -11.59 -54.72 -15.36
C LEU A 76 -10.80 -53.96 -14.29
N VAL A 77 -9.49 -54.20 -14.20
CA VAL A 77 -8.59 -53.47 -13.29
C VAL A 77 -8.56 -51.97 -13.64
N LEU A 78 -8.41 -51.62 -14.92
CA LEU A 78 -8.41 -50.23 -15.38
C LEU A 78 -9.75 -49.53 -15.14
N GLY A 79 -10.87 -50.23 -15.35
CA GLY A 79 -12.21 -49.71 -15.06
C GLY A 79 -12.40 -49.43 -13.57
N GLY A 80 -11.98 -50.35 -12.70
CA GLY A 80 -12.01 -50.15 -11.25
C GLY A 80 -11.14 -48.97 -10.81
N TRP A 81 -9.92 -48.85 -11.36
CA TRP A 81 -9.04 -47.72 -11.09
C TRP A 81 -9.62 -46.39 -11.61
N GLY A 82 -10.32 -46.41 -12.74
CA GLY A 82 -11.02 -45.25 -13.29
C GLY A 82 -12.18 -44.76 -12.43
N VAL A 83 -13.00 -45.67 -11.89
CA VAL A 83 -14.07 -45.32 -10.95
C VAL A 83 -13.51 -44.69 -9.68
N PHE A 84 -12.41 -45.24 -9.17
CA PHE A 84 -11.71 -44.66 -8.03
C PHE A 84 -11.19 -43.24 -8.34
N ASN A 85 -10.53 -43.07 -9.49
CA ASN A 85 -9.97 -41.78 -9.92
C ASN A 85 -11.09 -40.73 -10.12
N LEU A 86 -12.22 -41.13 -10.71
CA LEU A 86 -13.40 -40.28 -10.84
C LEU A 86 -13.93 -39.84 -9.47
N THR A 87 -14.01 -40.77 -8.51
CA THR A 87 -14.45 -40.46 -7.14
C THR A 87 -13.51 -39.45 -6.46
N ALA A 88 -12.20 -39.65 -6.60
CA ALA A 88 -11.19 -38.75 -6.07
C ALA A 88 -11.26 -37.35 -6.71
N THR A 89 -11.43 -37.29 -8.03
CA THR A 89 -11.65 -36.04 -8.77
C THR A 89 -12.91 -35.31 -8.28
N VAL A 90 -14.03 -36.01 -8.08
CA VAL A 90 -15.28 -35.41 -7.54
C VAL A 90 -15.06 -34.87 -6.12
N MET A 91 -14.36 -35.60 -5.25
CA MET A 91 -14.03 -35.12 -3.90
C MET A 91 -13.19 -33.84 -3.93
N LEU A 92 -12.23 -33.74 -4.86
CA LEU A 92 -11.39 -32.54 -5.01
C LEU A 92 -12.18 -31.33 -5.52
N VAL A 93 -13.09 -31.53 -6.49
CA VAL A 93 -14.00 -30.47 -6.95
C VAL A 93 -14.91 -30.02 -5.81
N ALA A 94 -15.38 -30.94 -4.97
CA ALA A 94 -16.13 -30.66 -3.75
C ALA A 94 -15.27 -30.06 -2.61
N ARG A 95 -14.01 -29.69 -2.87
CA ARG A 95 -13.05 -29.12 -1.91
C ARG A 95 -12.81 -30.00 -0.66
N ARG A 96 -13.04 -31.31 -0.76
CA ARG A 96 -12.70 -32.28 0.29
C ARG A 96 -11.32 -32.87 0.00
N PHE A 97 -10.33 -32.43 0.76
CA PHE A 97 -8.94 -32.86 0.57
C PHE A 97 -8.62 -34.08 1.42
N PRO A 98 -7.93 -35.10 0.86
CA PRO A 98 -7.56 -36.30 1.60
C PRO A 98 -6.59 -35.96 2.73
N GLY A 99 -6.86 -36.50 3.93
CA GLY A 99 -5.90 -36.48 5.03
C GLY A 99 -4.69 -37.39 4.74
N ARG A 100 -3.65 -37.28 5.56
CA ARG A 100 -2.39 -38.04 5.38
C ARG A 100 -2.59 -39.57 5.27
N ARG A 101 -3.56 -40.12 6.02
CA ARG A 101 -3.92 -41.55 5.95
C ARG A 101 -4.52 -41.93 4.60
N VAL A 102 -5.41 -41.09 4.06
CA VAL A 102 -6.05 -41.31 2.76
C VAL A 102 -5.01 -41.19 1.65
N GLN A 103 -4.09 -40.22 1.73
CA GLN A 103 -2.98 -40.10 0.78
C GLN A 103 -2.12 -41.36 0.73
N LEU A 104 -1.71 -41.90 1.88
CA LEU A 104 -0.97 -43.16 1.96
C LEU A 104 -1.75 -44.33 1.38
N ALA A 105 -3.06 -44.43 1.69
CA ALA A 105 -3.93 -45.46 1.14
C ALA A 105 -4.03 -45.36 -0.39
N THR A 106 -4.09 -44.16 -0.96
CA THR A 106 -4.12 -44.00 -2.42
C THR A 106 -2.81 -44.42 -3.09
N ILE A 107 -1.65 -44.19 -2.45
CA ILE A 107 -0.35 -44.67 -2.98
C ILE A 107 -0.31 -46.19 -2.94
N ALA A 108 -0.75 -46.80 -1.84
CA ALA A 108 -0.81 -48.25 -1.73
C ALA A 108 -1.76 -48.86 -2.79
N LEU A 109 -2.89 -48.21 -3.06
CA LEU A 109 -3.80 -48.61 -4.13
C LEU A 109 -3.13 -48.50 -5.51
N ASP A 110 -2.50 -47.37 -5.83
CA ASP A 110 -1.81 -47.16 -7.12
C ASP A 110 -0.68 -48.19 -7.32
N ILE A 111 0.07 -48.51 -6.28
CA ILE A 111 1.09 -49.58 -6.29
C ILE A 111 0.46 -50.95 -6.56
N THR A 112 -0.67 -51.25 -5.91
CA THR A 112 -1.37 -52.52 -6.06
C THR A 112 -1.91 -52.69 -7.48
N VAL A 113 -2.52 -51.63 -8.03
CA VAL A 113 -3.00 -51.60 -9.42
C VAL A 113 -1.83 -51.78 -10.38
N ALA A 114 -0.73 -51.03 -10.23
CA ALA A 114 0.45 -51.16 -11.08
C ALA A 114 1.03 -52.58 -11.05
N SER A 115 1.09 -53.19 -9.87
CA SER A 115 1.56 -54.57 -9.67
C SER A 115 0.65 -55.58 -10.33
N GLY A 116 -0.67 -55.42 -10.18
CA GLY A 116 -1.67 -56.27 -10.83
C GLY A 116 -1.62 -56.18 -12.36
N LEU A 117 -1.46 -54.97 -12.92
CA LEU A 117 -1.31 -54.78 -14.36
C LEU A 117 -0.07 -55.50 -14.89
N VAL A 118 1.08 -55.33 -14.24
CA VAL A 118 2.32 -56.02 -14.63
C VAL A 118 2.21 -57.54 -14.50
N TYR A 119 1.56 -58.03 -13.43
CA TYR A 119 1.31 -59.47 -13.23
C TYR A 119 0.49 -60.06 -14.38
N LEU A 120 -0.60 -59.40 -14.77
CA LEU A 120 -1.52 -59.87 -15.81
C LEU A 120 -0.96 -59.77 -17.24
N THR A 121 0.09 -58.97 -17.45
CA THR A 121 0.64 -58.65 -18.78
C THR A 121 2.04 -59.20 -19.02
N GLY A 122 2.48 -60.18 -18.22
CA GLY A 122 3.70 -60.94 -18.49
C GLY A 122 4.95 -60.48 -17.73
N GLY A 123 4.79 -59.77 -16.61
CA GLY A 123 5.90 -59.48 -15.70
C GLY A 123 6.88 -58.46 -16.28
N PHE A 124 8.18 -58.80 -16.34
CA PHE A 124 9.23 -57.84 -16.72
C PHE A 124 9.03 -57.20 -18.09
N GLN A 125 8.44 -57.91 -19.05
CA GLN A 125 8.22 -57.39 -20.42
C GLN A 125 6.93 -56.56 -20.57
N SER A 126 6.20 -56.30 -19.49
CA SER A 126 4.97 -55.52 -19.54
C SER A 126 5.22 -54.06 -19.93
N ASP A 127 4.52 -53.59 -20.97
CA ASP A 127 4.44 -52.17 -21.32
C ASP A 127 3.66 -51.34 -20.29
N LEU A 128 2.80 -51.99 -19.49
CA LEU A 128 2.02 -51.36 -18.43
C LEU A 128 2.83 -51.09 -17.15
N ALA A 129 4.14 -51.43 -17.14
CA ALA A 129 5.07 -51.01 -16.09
C ALA A 129 5.12 -49.47 -15.92
N ILE A 130 4.63 -48.70 -16.90
CA ILE A 130 4.49 -47.24 -16.80
C ILE A 130 3.67 -46.78 -15.57
N ALA A 131 2.74 -47.61 -15.09
CA ALA A 131 1.95 -47.34 -13.90
C ALA A 131 2.81 -47.17 -12.63
N PHE A 132 4.00 -47.78 -12.58
CA PHE A 132 4.92 -47.57 -11.46
C PHE A 132 5.58 -46.18 -11.48
N TYR A 133 5.79 -45.55 -12.64
CA TYR A 133 6.32 -44.18 -12.70
C TYR A 133 5.34 -43.16 -12.12
N LEU A 134 4.04 -43.37 -12.29
CA LEU A 134 3.00 -42.56 -11.63
C LEU A 134 3.16 -42.55 -10.12
N VAL A 135 3.38 -43.73 -9.51
CA VAL A 135 3.57 -43.87 -8.06
C VAL A 135 4.79 -43.04 -7.61
N VAL A 136 5.88 -43.10 -8.37
CA VAL A 136 7.11 -42.35 -8.08
C VAL A 136 6.87 -40.85 -8.17
N ILE A 137 6.22 -40.36 -9.23
CA ILE A 137 5.87 -38.94 -9.43
C ILE A 137 4.91 -38.46 -8.34
N ALA A 138 3.88 -39.24 -7.99
CA ALA A 138 2.93 -38.89 -6.94
C ALA A 138 3.62 -38.84 -5.56
N SER A 139 4.58 -39.72 -5.33
CA SER A 139 5.36 -39.75 -4.09
C SER A 139 6.33 -38.56 -3.96
N SER A 140 6.94 -38.10 -5.05
CA SER A 140 7.83 -36.92 -5.02
C SER A 140 7.08 -35.61 -4.81
N LEU A 141 5.81 -35.53 -5.24
CA LEU A 141 4.95 -34.37 -4.96
C LEU A 141 4.38 -34.35 -3.53
N ARG A 142 4.25 -35.52 -2.88
CA ARG A 142 3.65 -35.66 -1.54
C ARG A 142 4.67 -35.66 -0.41
N PHE A 143 5.83 -36.28 -0.62
CA PHE A 143 6.84 -36.48 0.41
C PHE A 143 8.06 -35.61 0.19
N ARG A 144 8.86 -35.44 1.25
CA ARG A 144 10.22 -34.91 1.10
C ARG A 144 11.06 -35.93 0.35
N VAL A 145 12.18 -35.48 -0.23
CA VAL A 145 13.07 -36.32 -1.06
C VAL A 145 13.35 -37.69 -0.43
N ALA A 146 13.73 -37.76 0.85
CA ALA A 146 13.98 -39.03 1.53
C ALA A 146 12.77 -39.99 1.50
N GLY A 147 11.55 -39.49 1.74
CA GLY A 147 10.34 -40.30 1.70
C GLY A 147 9.97 -40.76 0.29
N SER A 148 10.15 -39.90 -0.72
CA SER A 148 9.91 -40.26 -2.12
C SER A 148 10.93 -41.29 -2.65
N MET A 149 12.19 -41.19 -2.21
CA MET A 149 13.25 -42.15 -2.55
C MET A 149 12.97 -43.51 -1.94
N LEU A 150 12.51 -43.54 -0.68
CA LEU A 150 12.05 -44.78 -0.04
C LEU A 150 10.86 -45.39 -0.80
N CYS A 151 9.86 -44.59 -1.19
CA CYS A 151 8.73 -45.08 -1.99
C CYS A 151 9.20 -45.65 -3.35
N THR A 152 10.17 -45.01 -3.99
CA THR A 152 10.76 -45.48 -5.25
C THR A 152 11.46 -46.82 -5.08
N LEU A 153 12.23 -46.99 -3.99
CA LEU A 153 12.92 -48.24 -3.69
C LEU A 153 11.93 -49.38 -3.42
N ILE A 154 10.89 -49.13 -2.63
CA ILE A 154 9.80 -50.10 -2.38
C ILE A 154 9.11 -50.48 -3.69
N THR A 155 8.82 -49.48 -4.53
CA THR A 155 8.15 -49.67 -5.83
C THR A 155 9.00 -50.52 -6.78
N GLY A 156 10.31 -50.23 -6.87
CA GLY A 156 11.25 -51.00 -7.67
C GLY A 156 11.43 -52.44 -7.16
N ALA A 157 11.50 -52.63 -5.85
CA ALA A 157 11.56 -53.96 -5.24
C ALA A 157 10.29 -54.78 -5.52
N LEU A 158 9.12 -54.15 -5.45
CA LEU A 158 7.86 -54.82 -5.76
C LEU A 158 7.75 -55.20 -7.24
N TYR A 159 8.18 -54.31 -8.15
CA TYR A 159 8.27 -54.62 -9.57
C TYR A 159 9.17 -55.85 -9.83
N PHE A 160 10.32 -55.92 -9.14
CA PHE A 160 11.21 -57.09 -9.22
C PHE A 160 10.51 -58.38 -8.76
N VAL A 161 9.87 -58.33 -7.59
CA VAL A 161 9.19 -59.50 -7.00
C VAL A 161 8.06 -59.99 -7.92
N VAL A 162 7.21 -59.10 -8.41
CA VAL A 162 6.12 -59.45 -9.33
C VAL A 162 6.67 -60.02 -10.63
N GLY A 163 7.68 -59.39 -11.22
CA GLY A 163 8.33 -59.89 -12.43
C GLY A 163 8.95 -61.27 -12.24
N PHE A 164 9.61 -61.51 -11.10
CA PHE A 164 10.27 -62.78 -10.77
C PHE A 164 9.27 -63.92 -10.59
N ILE A 165 8.13 -63.66 -9.93
CA ILE A 165 7.03 -64.62 -9.79
C ILE A 165 6.48 -65.01 -11.17
N VAL A 166 6.20 -64.04 -12.03
CA VAL A 166 5.63 -64.29 -13.37
C VAL A 166 6.63 -64.98 -14.29
N ALA A 167 7.92 -64.67 -14.16
CA ALA A 167 9.01 -65.36 -14.88
C ALA A 167 9.25 -66.81 -14.41
N GLY A 168 8.46 -67.31 -13.45
CA GLY A 168 8.60 -68.68 -12.95
C GLY A 168 9.89 -68.92 -12.19
N HIS A 169 10.42 -67.89 -11.51
CA HIS A 169 11.71 -67.92 -10.79
C HIS A 169 12.94 -68.11 -11.69
N HIS A 170 12.79 -67.96 -13.01
CA HIS A 170 13.89 -68.02 -13.95
C HIS A 170 14.44 -66.62 -14.27
N LEU A 171 15.71 -66.39 -13.92
CA LEU A 171 16.44 -65.18 -14.29
C LEU A 171 17.25 -65.44 -15.55
N THR A 172 16.78 -64.90 -16.66
CA THR A 172 17.53 -64.85 -17.93
C THR A 172 18.25 -63.51 -18.06
N ALA A 173 19.30 -63.45 -18.87
CA ALA A 173 20.03 -62.21 -19.14
C ALA A 173 19.10 -61.07 -19.62
N SER A 174 18.11 -61.38 -20.47
CA SER A 174 17.10 -60.42 -20.95
C SER A 174 16.18 -59.89 -19.85
N THR A 175 15.80 -60.73 -18.87
CA THR A 175 14.98 -60.26 -17.74
C THR A 175 15.76 -59.36 -16.79
N LEU A 176 17.05 -59.67 -16.55
CA LEU A 176 17.94 -58.82 -15.76
C LEU A 176 18.19 -57.48 -16.44
N ASP A 177 18.39 -57.47 -17.76
CA ASP A 177 18.57 -56.25 -18.56
C ASP A 177 17.32 -55.36 -18.54
N THR A 178 16.13 -55.96 -18.73
CA THR A 178 14.85 -55.24 -18.66
C THR A 178 14.62 -54.66 -17.27
N PHE A 179 14.89 -55.43 -16.22
CA PHE A 179 14.78 -54.96 -14.84
C PHE A 179 15.76 -53.80 -14.57
N ALA A 180 17.03 -53.94 -14.96
CA ALA A 180 18.05 -52.91 -14.78
C ALA A 180 17.65 -51.61 -15.49
N THR A 181 17.18 -51.70 -16.74
CA THR A 181 16.70 -50.55 -17.52
C THR A 181 15.51 -49.87 -16.84
N ARG A 182 14.52 -50.64 -16.38
CA ARG A 182 13.33 -50.10 -15.70
C ARG A 182 13.65 -49.51 -14.34
N ALA A 183 14.54 -50.13 -13.56
CA ALA A 183 15.02 -49.62 -12.28
C ALA A 183 15.80 -48.32 -12.44
N PHE A 184 16.66 -48.24 -13.46
CA PHE A 184 17.36 -47.01 -13.83
C PHE A 184 16.37 -45.89 -14.20
N LEU A 185 15.37 -46.17 -15.04
CA LEU A 185 14.32 -45.20 -15.37
C LEU A 185 13.51 -44.76 -14.15
N LEU A 186 13.17 -45.67 -13.23
CA LEU A 186 12.45 -45.32 -11.99
C LEU A 186 13.28 -44.36 -11.14
N PHE A 187 14.59 -44.61 -11.05
CA PHE A 187 15.53 -43.73 -10.35
C PHE A 187 15.63 -42.35 -11.02
N VAL A 188 15.77 -42.28 -12.35
CA VAL A 188 15.83 -41.02 -13.09
C VAL A 188 14.54 -40.21 -12.93
N VAL A 189 13.37 -40.86 -13.03
CA VAL A 189 12.06 -40.20 -12.81
C VAL A 189 11.92 -39.72 -11.37
N ALA A 190 12.38 -40.49 -10.39
CA ALA A 190 12.40 -40.06 -9.00
C ALA A 190 13.28 -38.82 -8.81
N LEU A 191 14.50 -38.82 -9.37
CA LEU A 191 15.43 -37.71 -9.24
C LEU A 191 14.88 -36.43 -9.91
N THR A 192 14.46 -36.52 -11.17
CA THR A 192 13.98 -35.37 -11.95
C THR A 192 12.69 -34.80 -11.36
N SER A 193 11.72 -35.65 -11.00
CA SER A 193 10.47 -35.17 -10.38
C SER A 193 10.71 -34.49 -9.04
N ASN A 194 11.67 -34.96 -8.22
CA ASN A 194 12.04 -34.30 -6.98
C ASN A 194 12.73 -32.94 -7.17
N LEU A 195 13.60 -32.81 -8.17
CA LEU A 195 14.25 -31.54 -8.51
C LEU A 195 13.21 -30.51 -8.98
N LEU A 196 12.33 -30.90 -9.91
CA LEU A 196 11.26 -30.05 -10.41
C LEU A 196 10.28 -29.64 -9.31
N ALA A 197 9.88 -30.57 -8.44
CA ALA A 197 9.00 -30.26 -7.32
C ALA A 197 9.63 -29.24 -6.36
N ARG A 198 10.96 -29.32 -6.14
CA ARG A 198 11.68 -28.34 -5.30
C ARG A 198 11.75 -26.97 -5.96
N GLU A 199 12.14 -26.89 -7.22
CA GLU A 199 12.23 -25.62 -7.94
C GLU A 199 10.87 -24.91 -7.99
N LEU A 200 9.80 -25.62 -8.37
CA LEU A 200 8.44 -25.06 -8.44
C LEU A 200 7.96 -24.52 -7.08
N VAL A 201 8.23 -25.26 -5.99
CA VAL A 201 7.89 -24.80 -4.64
C VAL A 201 8.70 -23.57 -4.27
N SER A 202 10.02 -23.58 -4.54
CA SER A 202 10.90 -22.46 -4.18
C SER A 202 10.59 -21.19 -4.97
N ALA A 203 10.36 -21.28 -6.27
CA ALA A 203 10.01 -20.16 -7.14
C ALA A 203 8.67 -19.54 -6.72
N ARG A 204 7.69 -20.37 -6.39
CA ARG A 204 6.39 -19.91 -5.90
C ARG A 204 6.51 -19.26 -4.52
N ASP A 205 7.26 -19.87 -3.60
CA ASP A 205 7.47 -19.31 -2.25
C ASP A 205 8.21 -17.97 -2.32
N GLN A 206 9.16 -17.79 -3.26
CA GLN A 206 9.85 -16.53 -3.48
C GLN A 206 8.91 -15.45 -4.04
N SER A 207 8.12 -15.78 -5.07
CA SER A 207 7.14 -14.84 -5.63
C SER A 207 6.12 -14.38 -4.58
N LEU A 208 5.63 -15.30 -3.75
CA LEU A 208 4.73 -14.97 -2.65
C LEU A 208 5.37 -14.02 -1.63
N ARG A 209 6.64 -14.22 -1.28
CA ARG A 209 7.35 -13.31 -0.37
C ARG A 209 7.48 -11.91 -0.94
N GLN A 210 7.84 -11.79 -2.22
CA GLN A 210 7.93 -10.51 -2.90
C GLN A 210 6.58 -9.78 -2.90
N THR A 211 5.48 -10.47 -3.21
CA THR A 211 4.15 -9.86 -3.16
C THR A 211 3.80 -9.38 -1.74
N ILE A 212 4.09 -10.18 -0.72
CA ILE A 212 3.84 -9.79 0.69
C ILE A 212 4.68 -8.57 1.09
N GLU A 213 5.95 -8.54 0.70
CA GLU A 213 6.84 -7.40 0.98
C GLU A 213 6.35 -6.12 0.30
N LEU A 214 5.93 -6.19 -0.96
CA LEU A 214 5.35 -5.07 -1.70
C LEU A 214 4.03 -4.60 -1.07
N GLU A 215 3.14 -5.53 -0.70
CA GLU A 215 1.90 -5.21 0.01
C GLU A 215 2.18 -4.53 1.36
N HIS A 216 3.16 -5.01 2.12
CA HIS A 216 3.55 -4.44 3.40
C HIS A 216 4.13 -3.03 3.25
N ALA A 217 4.99 -2.81 2.23
CA ALA A 217 5.56 -1.50 1.94
C ALA A 217 4.46 -0.50 1.56
N ALA A 218 3.57 -0.87 0.65
CA ALA A 218 2.44 -0.02 0.23
C ALA A 218 1.50 0.31 1.41
N PHE A 219 1.24 -0.67 2.28
CA PHE A 219 0.40 -0.46 3.45
C PHE A 219 1.07 0.44 4.50
N ALA A 220 2.39 0.34 4.67
CA ALA A 220 3.14 1.23 5.56
C ALA A 220 3.10 2.69 5.06
N GLU A 221 3.30 2.90 3.76
CA GLU A 221 3.19 4.22 3.13
C GLU A 221 1.79 4.82 3.30
N LEU A 222 0.75 4.03 3.02
CA LEU A 222 -0.64 4.47 3.18
C LEU A 222 -0.97 4.84 4.64
N ARG A 223 -0.48 4.05 5.61
CA ARG A 223 -0.65 4.35 7.03
C ARG A 223 0.03 5.63 7.45
N GLU A 224 1.20 5.93 6.89
CA GLU A 224 1.91 7.15 7.21
C GLU A 224 1.17 8.39 6.67
N VAL A 225 0.63 8.30 5.46
CA VAL A 225 -0.23 9.34 4.89
C VAL A 225 -1.49 9.54 5.75
N ASP A 226 -2.15 8.46 6.16
CA ASP A 226 -3.35 8.52 7.01
C ASP A 226 -3.06 9.10 8.41
N ARG A 227 -1.89 8.78 8.98
CA ARG A 227 -1.41 9.36 10.24
C ARG A 227 -1.21 10.86 10.11
N ILE A 228 -0.48 11.31 9.09
CA ILE A 228 -0.22 12.74 8.83
C ILE A 228 -1.55 13.49 8.62
N LYS A 229 -2.49 12.91 7.86
CA LYS A 229 -3.82 13.48 7.65
C LYS A 229 -4.63 13.58 8.94
N SER A 230 -4.58 12.57 9.80
CA SER A 230 -5.26 12.58 11.09
C SER A 230 -4.67 13.63 12.03
N GLU A 231 -3.34 13.76 12.06
CA GLU A 231 -2.64 14.81 12.81
C GLU A 231 -2.98 16.20 12.29
N PHE A 232 -3.06 16.38 10.96
CA PHE A 232 -3.52 17.62 10.33
C PHE A 232 -4.92 18.01 10.81
N ILE A 233 -5.90 17.10 10.73
CA ILE A 233 -7.29 17.37 11.14
C ILE A 233 -7.36 17.72 12.62
N MET A 234 -6.63 16.99 13.48
CA MET A 234 -6.60 17.23 14.91
C MET A 234 -6.04 18.62 15.23
N LEU A 235 -4.89 18.95 14.65
CA LEU A 235 -4.23 20.23 14.88
C LEU A 235 -5.07 21.39 14.31
N ALA A 236 -5.69 21.22 13.13
CA ALA A 236 -6.54 22.24 12.52
C ALA A 236 -7.76 22.53 13.39
N SER A 237 -8.38 21.47 13.92
CA SER A 237 -9.51 21.59 14.85
C SER A 237 -9.13 22.32 16.14
N HIS A 238 -7.92 22.12 16.64
CA HIS A 238 -7.43 22.80 17.84
C HIS A 238 -7.19 24.29 17.57
N GLU A 239 -6.49 24.62 16.49
CA GLU A 239 -6.17 26.02 16.14
C GLU A 239 -7.42 26.82 15.74
N LEU A 240 -8.46 26.18 15.18
CA LEU A 240 -9.76 26.82 14.94
C LEU A 240 -10.55 27.05 16.23
N ARG A 241 -10.43 26.14 17.21
CA ARG A 241 -11.21 26.20 18.46
C ARG A 241 -10.78 27.35 19.36
N THR A 242 -9.48 27.66 19.44
CA THR A 242 -8.95 28.75 20.26
C THR A 242 -9.56 30.13 19.94
N PRO A 243 -9.45 30.67 18.70
CA PRO A 243 -10.05 31.96 18.34
C PRO A 243 -11.57 31.94 18.49
N LEU A 244 -12.23 30.82 18.11
CA LEU A 244 -13.67 30.68 18.27
C LEU A 244 -14.11 30.74 19.75
N THR A 245 -13.30 30.20 20.66
CA THR A 245 -13.57 30.25 22.10
C THR A 245 -13.44 31.66 22.64
N LYS A 246 -12.42 32.42 22.20
CA LYS A 246 -12.26 33.84 22.55
C LYS A 246 -13.40 34.70 22.02
N ILE A 247 -13.76 34.52 20.74
CA ILE A 247 -14.91 35.20 20.12
C ILE A 247 -16.18 34.94 20.92
N LYS A 248 -16.45 33.66 21.23
CA LYS A 248 -17.62 33.29 22.03
C LYS A 248 -17.60 33.93 23.41
N ALA A 249 -16.46 33.93 24.10
CA ALA A 249 -16.33 34.52 25.43
C ALA A 249 -16.63 36.03 25.43
N TRP A 250 -16.06 36.79 24.48
CA TRP A 250 -16.34 38.22 24.34
C TRP A 250 -17.78 38.51 23.97
N LEU A 251 -18.38 37.74 23.04
CA LEU A 251 -19.79 37.87 22.70
C LEU A 251 -20.69 37.61 23.92
N THR A 252 -20.41 36.57 24.71
CA THR A 252 -21.15 36.30 25.96
C THR A 252 -20.97 37.42 26.98
N LEU A 253 -19.76 37.92 27.18
CA LEU A 253 -19.49 39.04 28.10
C LEU A 253 -20.26 40.31 27.68
N MET A 254 -20.27 40.63 26.38
CA MET A 254 -20.99 41.78 25.85
C MET A 254 -22.51 41.62 25.94
N GLN A 255 -23.03 40.40 25.79
CA GLN A 255 -24.45 40.10 25.94
C GLN A 255 -24.91 40.19 27.40
N ASP A 256 -24.15 39.59 28.32
CA ASP A 256 -24.53 39.48 29.73
C ASP A 256 -24.26 40.77 30.53
N ALA A 257 -23.18 41.48 30.21
CA ALA A 257 -22.70 42.62 30.99
C ALA A 257 -22.36 43.85 30.14
N GLY A 258 -22.76 43.90 28.86
CA GLY A 258 -22.37 44.95 27.93
C GLY A 258 -22.57 46.37 28.46
N GLU A 259 -23.76 46.67 29.00
CA GLU A 259 -24.11 47.99 29.58
C GLU A 259 -23.36 48.31 30.88
N LEU A 260 -22.83 47.29 31.57
CA LEU A 260 -22.06 47.41 32.81
C LEU A 260 -20.55 47.50 32.56
N LEU A 261 -20.08 47.19 31.35
CA LEU A 261 -18.68 47.30 30.97
C LEU A 261 -18.27 48.77 30.81
N PRO A 262 -17.10 49.18 31.34
CA PRO A 262 -16.51 50.48 31.01
C PRO A 262 -16.39 50.66 29.48
N PRO A 263 -16.54 51.91 28.96
CA PRO A 263 -16.40 52.18 27.53
C PRO A 263 -15.11 51.61 26.92
N ASP A 264 -13.98 51.78 27.62
CA ASP A 264 -12.67 51.30 27.20
C ASP A 264 -12.62 49.77 27.07
N ALA A 265 -13.23 49.04 28.03
CA ALA A 265 -13.30 47.58 28.01
C ALA A 265 -14.22 47.05 26.90
N ARG A 266 -15.26 47.82 26.54
CA ARG A 266 -16.14 47.49 25.41
C ARG A 266 -15.42 47.69 24.07
N GLU A 267 -14.66 48.77 23.94
CA GLU A 267 -13.85 49.05 22.76
C GLU A 267 -12.74 47.99 22.59
N GLU A 268 -12.04 47.64 23.67
CA GLU A 268 -11.07 46.54 23.69
C GLU A 268 -11.70 45.20 23.29
N GLY A 269 -12.88 44.88 23.82
CA GLY A 269 -13.59 43.65 23.45
C GLY A 269 -14.02 43.62 21.97
N LEU A 270 -14.47 44.75 21.41
CA LEU A 270 -14.79 44.85 19.99
C LEU A 270 -13.55 44.68 19.13
N MET A 271 -12.41 45.16 19.65
CA MET A 271 -11.14 45.00 19.00
C MET A 271 -10.69 43.55 18.94
N GLU A 272 -10.70 42.87 20.07
CA GLU A 272 -10.36 41.46 20.19
C GLU A 272 -11.26 40.60 19.30
N LEU A 273 -12.57 40.90 19.22
CA LEU A 273 -13.49 40.21 18.32
C LEU A 273 -13.09 40.36 16.84
N ARG A 274 -12.71 41.56 16.42
CA ARG A 274 -12.25 41.82 15.05
C ARG A 274 -10.96 41.06 14.76
N LEU A 275 -9.96 41.18 15.65
CA LEU A 275 -8.66 40.53 15.51
C LEU A 275 -8.78 39.00 15.41
N GLU A 276 -9.57 38.39 16.29
CA GLU A 276 -9.77 36.94 16.29
C GLU A 276 -10.58 36.46 15.07
N SER A 277 -11.53 37.27 14.57
CA SER A 277 -12.28 36.99 13.33
C SER A 277 -11.36 37.01 12.10
N GLU A 278 -10.50 38.02 11.98
CA GLU A 278 -9.52 38.11 10.91
C GLU A 278 -8.47 36.99 11.00
N HIS A 279 -8.05 36.64 12.21
CA HIS A 279 -7.17 35.49 12.44
C HIS A 279 -7.82 34.19 11.95
N LEU A 280 -9.10 33.98 12.28
CA LEU A 280 -9.87 32.81 11.85
C LEU A 280 -9.99 32.75 10.32
N ALA A 281 -10.29 33.88 9.66
CA ALA A 281 -10.36 33.96 8.21
C ALA A 281 -9.03 33.56 7.54
N ARG A 282 -7.90 34.07 8.03
CA ARG A 282 -6.57 33.69 7.54
C ARG A 282 -6.28 32.20 7.74
N LEU A 283 -6.69 31.64 8.89
CA LEU A 283 -6.51 30.21 9.14
C LEU A 283 -7.32 29.37 8.16
N THR A 284 -8.57 29.75 7.86
CA THR A 284 -9.39 29.05 6.86
C THR A 284 -8.83 29.16 5.45
N ASP A 285 -8.32 30.33 5.05
CA ASP A 285 -7.69 30.52 3.74
C ASP A 285 -6.44 29.65 3.59
N ASN A 286 -5.62 29.57 4.64
CA ASN A 286 -4.46 28.68 4.67
C ASN A 286 -4.86 27.21 4.51
N LEU A 287 -5.87 26.74 5.25
CA LEU A 287 -6.38 25.37 5.16
C LEU A 287 -6.91 25.03 3.77
N LEU A 288 -7.69 25.93 3.17
CA LEU A 288 -8.20 25.76 1.81
C LEU A 288 -7.07 25.71 0.79
N CYS A 289 -6.06 26.57 0.94
CA CYS A 289 -4.91 26.60 0.05
C CYS A 289 -4.07 25.30 0.15
N ILE A 290 -3.87 24.77 1.35
CA ILE A 290 -3.20 23.47 1.56
C ILE A 290 -3.97 22.36 0.87
N ALA A 291 -5.30 22.31 1.05
CA ALA A 291 -6.14 21.30 0.40
C ALA A 291 -6.02 21.36 -1.13
N GLN A 292 -5.99 22.56 -1.72
CA GLN A 292 -5.79 22.77 -3.16
C GLN A 292 -4.38 22.40 -3.63
N LEU A 293 -3.36 22.56 -2.79
CA LEU A 293 -1.99 22.15 -3.09
C LEU A 293 -1.86 20.63 -3.11
N GLU A 294 -2.45 19.94 -2.12
CA GLU A 294 -2.44 18.48 -2.02
C GLU A 294 -3.26 17.80 -3.11
N SER A 295 -4.39 18.39 -3.54
CA SER A 295 -5.18 17.87 -4.67
C SER A 295 -4.57 18.16 -6.04
N GLY A 296 -3.56 19.04 -6.11
CA GLY A 296 -2.97 19.50 -7.36
C GLY A 296 -3.85 20.47 -8.15
N GLU A 297 -4.93 20.98 -7.57
CA GLU A 297 -5.91 21.84 -8.24
C GLU A 297 -5.51 23.32 -8.27
N ILE A 298 -4.43 23.72 -7.61
CA ILE A 298 -4.01 25.12 -7.57
C ILE A 298 -3.60 25.60 -8.98
N ARG A 299 -4.34 26.57 -9.51
CA ARG A 299 -4.00 27.29 -10.74
C ARG A 299 -3.60 28.71 -10.38
N LEU A 300 -2.34 29.06 -10.61
CA LEU A 300 -1.82 30.40 -10.37
C LEU A 300 -2.18 31.33 -11.52
N LYS A 301 -2.63 32.54 -11.20
CA LYS A 301 -2.88 33.64 -12.14
C LYS A 301 -1.71 34.61 -12.09
N THR A 302 -0.56 34.17 -12.59
CA THR A 302 0.66 34.96 -12.51
C THR A 302 0.60 36.17 -13.45
N THR A 303 0.68 37.37 -12.89
CA THR A 303 0.66 38.67 -13.61
C THR A 303 1.72 39.61 -13.04
N ALA A 304 1.93 40.76 -13.68
CA ALA A 304 2.75 41.82 -13.08
C ALA A 304 1.97 42.48 -11.94
N VAL A 305 2.44 42.29 -10.72
CA VAL A 305 1.81 42.75 -9.48
C VAL A 305 2.61 43.91 -8.89
N ASP A 306 1.91 44.97 -8.49
CA ASP A 306 2.47 46.09 -7.73
C ASP A 306 2.71 45.67 -6.27
N LEU A 307 3.98 45.63 -5.86
CA LEU A 307 4.37 45.21 -4.51
C LEU A 307 3.88 46.19 -3.44
N GLU A 308 3.89 47.49 -3.72
CA GLU A 308 3.48 48.49 -2.73
C GLU A 308 2.00 48.35 -2.40
N GLY A 309 1.16 48.19 -3.42
CA GLY A 309 -0.27 47.92 -3.27
C GLY A 309 -0.54 46.67 -2.42
N VAL A 310 0.11 45.54 -2.71
CA VAL A 310 -0.07 44.30 -1.95
C VAL A 310 0.38 44.48 -0.49
N PHE A 311 1.52 45.14 -0.25
CA PHE A 311 1.98 45.38 1.11
C PHE A 311 1.02 46.26 1.91
N ARG A 312 0.54 47.36 1.33
CA ARG A 312 -0.44 48.24 1.97
C ARG A 312 -1.74 47.48 2.28
N GLU A 313 -2.21 46.65 1.35
CA GLU A 313 -3.37 45.80 1.57
C GLU A 313 -3.14 44.85 2.75
N VAL A 314 -2.03 44.11 2.77
CA VAL A 314 -1.72 43.15 3.84
C VAL A 314 -1.57 43.87 5.18
N ILE A 315 -0.80 44.95 5.25
CA ILE A 315 -0.57 45.73 6.48
C ILE A 315 -1.88 46.30 7.02
N SER A 316 -2.81 46.74 6.15
CA SER A 316 -4.12 47.26 6.59
C SER A 316 -4.97 46.23 7.35
N ARG A 317 -4.70 44.92 7.18
CA ARG A 317 -5.36 43.82 7.92
C ARG A 317 -4.69 43.48 9.26
N PHE A 318 -3.58 44.13 9.59
CA PHE A 318 -2.85 43.95 10.86
C PHE A 318 -2.74 45.25 11.66
N VAL A 319 -2.92 46.40 11.03
CA VAL A 319 -2.81 47.72 11.65
C VAL A 319 -4.19 48.24 11.99
N GLU A 320 -4.43 48.41 13.28
CA GLU A 320 -5.39 49.38 13.75
C GLU A 320 -4.93 50.79 13.39
N THR A 321 -5.88 51.68 13.07
CA THR A 321 -5.71 53.09 12.65
C THR A 321 -4.76 53.96 13.51
N ALA A 322 -4.18 53.44 14.60
CA ALA A 322 -3.29 54.12 15.54
C ALA A 322 -1.83 53.61 15.61
N ASP A 323 -1.45 52.46 15.01
CA ASP A 323 -0.10 51.86 15.17
C ASP A 323 0.66 51.70 13.83
N HIS A 324 0.58 52.71 12.96
CA HIS A 324 1.34 52.75 11.71
C HIS A 324 2.86 52.79 11.92
N GLU A 325 3.34 53.14 13.12
CA GLU A 325 4.77 53.16 13.48
C GLU A 325 5.38 51.76 13.63
N ARG A 326 4.54 50.72 13.74
CA ARG A 326 4.99 49.32 13.90
C ARG A 326 5.54 48.69 12.62
N PHE A 327 5.35 49.34 11.47
CA PHE A 327 5.83 48.87 10.17
C PHE A 327 6.72 49.90 9.49
N ALA A 328 7.89 49.47 9.04
CA ALA A 328 8.79 50.30 8.23
C ALA A 328 8.99 49.64 6.87
N MET A 329 8.44 50.24 5.81
CA MET A 329 8.49 49.74 4.45
C MET A 329 9.45 50.57 3.59
N THR A 330 10.30 49.89 2.81
CA THR A 330 11.20 50.53 1.84
C THR A 330 11.24 49.70 0.57
N ILE A 331 10.68 50.23 -0.52
CA ILE A 331 10.70 49.60 -1.84
C ILE A 331 11.62 50.44 -2.72
N GLU A 332 12.68 49.81 -3.25
CA GLU A 332 13.59 50.49 -4.19
C GLU A 332 12.88 50.68 -5.56
N PRO A 333 13.13 51.78 -6.31
CA PRO A 333 12.38 52.11 -7.53
C PRO A 333 12.34 51.00 -8.59
N ASP A 334 13.42 50.23 -8.73
CA ASP A 334 13.50 49.13 -9.69
C ASP A 334 12.81 47.83 -9.21
N SER A 335 12.10 47.90 -8.09
CA SER A 335 11.50 46.76 -7.38
C SER A 335 10.02 46.91 -7.12
N GLU A 336 9.34 47.82 -7.83
CA GLU A 336 7.91 48.08 -7.65
C GLU A 336 7.04 46.91 -8.13
N ARG A 337 7.50 46.14 -9.11
CA ARG A 337 6.69 45.09 -9.75
C ARG A 337 7.36 43.73 -9.77
N VAL A 338 6.57 42.69 -9.52
CA VAL A 338 6.98 41.28 -9.61
C VAL A 338 5.98 40.46 -10.40
N LEU A 339 6.45 39.37 -11.00
CA LEU A 339 5.60 38.38 -11.65
C LEU A 339 5.08 37.40 -10.59
N ALA A 340 3.82 37.54 -10.17
CA ALA A 340 3.21 36.75 -9.11
C ALA A 340 1.70 36.63 -9.29
N ASP A 341 1.08 35.70 -8.57
CA ASP A 341 -0.37 35.73 -8.34
C ASP A 341 -0.64 36.66 -7.15
N HIS A 342 -1.42 37.72 -7.37
CA HIS A 342 -1.70 38.76 -6.39
C HIS A 342 -2.21 38.20 -5.05
N ASP A 343 -3.23 37.35 -5.09
CA ASP A 343 -3.90 36.84 -3.89
C ASP A 343 -2.99 35.86 -3.14
N ARG A 344 -2.21 35.07 -3.88
CA ARG A 344 -1.25 34.14 -3.27
C ARG A 344 -0.06 34.88 -2.67
N LEU A 345 0.42 35.93 -3.32
CA LEU A 345 1.48 36.78 -2.77
C LEU A 345 1.01 37.50 -1.50
N ALA A 346 -0.20 38.05 -1.50
CA ALA A 346 -0.81 38.64 -0.31
C ALA A 346 -0.88 37.63 0.85
N LEU A 347 -1.24 36.37 0.56
CA LEU A 347 -1.27 35.29 1.56
C LEU A 347 0.12 34.95 2.12
N VAL A 348 1.16 34.88 1.26
CA VAL A 348 2.55 34.68 1.69
C VAL A 348 3.01 35.82 2.59
N LEU A 349 2.81 37.06 2.17
CA LEU A 349 3.22 38.23 2.95
C LEU A 349 2.47 38.32 4.27
N ALA A 350 1.17 37.99 4.29
CA ALA A 350 0.40 37.90 5.52
C ALA A 350 0.97 36.84 6.47
N CYS A 351 1.42 35.69 5.97
CA CYS A 351 2.06 34.66 6.80
C CYS A 351 3.39 35.13 7.39
N LEU A 352 4.22 35.82 6.61
CA LEU A 352 5.51 36.33 7.09
C LEU A 352 5.34 37.47 8.10
N ILE A 353 4.41 38.39 7.85
CA ILE A 353 4.09 39.49 8.75
C ILE A 353 3.46 38.98 10.05
N ASP A 354 2.52 38.04 9.98
CA ASP A 354 1.91 37.42 11.16
C ASP A 354 2.96 36.74 12.05
N ASN A 355 3.92 36.02 11.45
CA ASN A 355 5.06 35.45 12.18
C ASN A 355 5.91 36.55 12.82
N ALA A 356 6.27 37.60 12.07
CA ALA A 356 7.06 38.70 12.60
C ALA A 356 6.38 39.38 13.81
N LEU A 357 5.07 39.64 13.73
CA LEU A 357 4.30 40.25 14.82
C LEU A 357 4.18 39.34 16.04
N LYS A 358 4.02 38.03 15.85
CA LYS A 358 3.90 37.04 16.94
C LYS A 358 5.21 36.88 17.72
N PHE A 359 6.34 36.86 17.02
CA PHE A 359 7.63 36.52 17.62
C PHE A 359 8.51 37.74 17.94
N SER A 360 8.19 38.93 17.44
CA SER A 360 8.86 40.19 17.77
C SER A 360 8.26 40.85 19.03
N PRO A 361 9.06 41.57 19.84
CA PRO A 361 8.54 42.49 20.85
C PRO A 361 7.67 43.59 20.21
N GLN A 362 6.63 44.04 20.93
CA GLN A 362 5.69 45.06 20.44
C GLN A 362 6.34 46.44 20.23
N SER A 363 7.44 46.73 20.92
CA SER A 363 8.19 47.99 20.83
C SER A 363 9.14 48.08 19.63
N GLU A 364 9.25 47.03 18.81
CA GLU A 364 10.23 46.92 17.72
C GLU A 364 9.49 46.80 16.38
N PRO A 365 9.84 47.62 15.36
CA PRO A 365 9.12 47.63 14.10
C PRO A 365 9.45 46.40 13.25
N VAL A 366 8.45 45.89 12.53
CA VAL A 366 8.64 44.92 11.46
C VAL A 366 9.10 45.69 10.21
N ARG A 367 10.29 45.35 9.72
CA ARG A 367 10.90 46.01 8.56
C ARG A 367 10.66 45.20 7.31
N VAL A 368 10.14 45.85 6.28
CA VAL A 368 9.93 45.28 4.95
C VAL A 368 10.83 46.02 3.97
N LYS A 369 11.70 45.30 3.27
CA LYS A 369 12.54 45.87 2.21
C LYS A 369 12.33 45.12 0.90
N ALA A 370 12.13 45.82 -0.21
CA ALA A 370 12.16 45.23 -1.55
C ALA A 370 13.29 45.86 -2.39
N HIS A 371 14.14 45.03 -2.98
CA HIS A 371 15.24 45.48 -3.83
C HIS A 371 15.51 44.49 -4.97
N ARG A 372 16.08 44.98 -6.08
CA ARG A 372 16.30 44.19 -7.28
C ARG A 372 17.65 43.50 -7.22
N VAL A 373 17.66 42.19 -7.49
CA VAL A 373 18.86 41.36 -7.59
C VAL A 373 18.83 40.61 -8.91
N VAL A 374 19.63 41.09 -9.88
CA VAL A 374 19.72 40.54 -11.23
C VAL A 374 18.33 40.55 -11.93
N ASN A 375 17.66 39.41 -12.03
CA ASN A 375 16.37 39.24 -12.69
C ASN A 375 15.21 38.99 -11.70
N LYS A 376 15.48 39.04 -10.40
CA LYS A 376 14.50 38.83 -9.33
C LYS A 376 14.40 40.06 -8.44
N VAL A 377 13.26 40.24 -7.80
CA VAL A 377 13.12 41.16 -6.66
C VAL A 377 13.20 40.32 -5.39
N HIS A 378 14.06 40.74 -4.47
CA HIS A 378 14.16 40.20 -3.14
C HIS A 378 13.28 41.04 -2.21
N ILE A 379 12.29 40.39 -1.63
CA ILE A 379 11.38 40.93 -0.64
C ILE A 379 11.83 40.37 0.72
N GLU A 380 12.26 41.25 1.60
CA GLU A 380 12.80 40.92 2.91
C GLU A 380 11.81 41.33 3.99
N VAL A 381 11.42 40.39 4.85
CA VAL A 381 10.62 40.66 6.05
C VAL A 381 11.50 40.38 7.26
N HIS A 382 11.79 41.43 8.02
CA HIS A 382 12.71 41.42 9.14
C HIS A 382 12.00 41.68 10.46
N ASP A 383 12.14 40.75 11.40
CA ASP A 383 11.67 40.87 12.78
C ASP A 383 12.83 40.98 13.77
N ASN A 384 12.58 41.50 14.97
CA ASN A 384 13.55 41.58 16.07
C ASN A 384 13.27 40.54 17.17
N GLY A 385 12.62 39.43 16.79
CA GLY A 385 12.23 38.35 17.67
C GLY A 385 13.37 37.40 18.06
N ARG A 386 12.97 36.26 18.65
CA ARG A 386 13.92 35.19 19.00
C ARG A 386 14.48 34.57 17.71
N ARG A 387 15.81 34.48 17.61
CA ARG A 387 16.49 33.88 16.47
C ARG A 387 16.15 32.39 16.35
N ILE A 388 15.83 31.95 15.14
CA ILE A 388 15.68 30.54 14.79
C ILE A 388 17.07 29.91 14.80
N PRO A 389 17.32 28.84 15.59
CA PRO A 389 18.64 28.21 15.63
C PRO A 389 18.98 27.60 14.26
N ASP A 390 20.28 27.60 13.90
CA ASP A 390 20.72 27.23 12.55
C ASP A 390 20.34 25.78 12.17
N SER A 391 20.23 24.88 13.15
CA SER A 391 19.75 23.50 12.94
C SER A 391 18.27 23.38 12.55
N HIS A 392 17.50 24.46 12.63
CA HIS A 392 16.07 24.51 12.34
C HIS A 392 15.75 25.26 11.05
N VAL A 393 16.68 26.05 10.49
CA VAL A 393 16.43 26.97 9.37
C VAL A 393 15.80 26.28 8.16
N ASP A 394 16.28 25.10 7.79
CA ASP A 394 15.69 24.34 6.66
C ASP A 394 14.35 23.70 7.03
N ARG A 395 14.18 23.36 8.31
CA ARG A 395 13.02 22.62 8.81
C ARG A 395 11.81 23.50 9.07
N VAL A 396 11.98 24.81 9.30
CA VAL A 396 10.85 25.75 9.52
C VAL A 396 9.89 25.87 8.33
N PHE A 397 10.32 25.46 7.14
CA PHE A 397 9.47 25.39 5.96
C PHE A 397 8.81 24.02 5.76
N ALA A 398 9.05 23.04 6.64
CA ALA A 398 8.35 21.75 6.59
C ALA A 398 6.94 21.89 7.17
N SER A 399 6.00 21.11 6.62
CA SER A 399 4.61 21.12 7.12
C SER A 399 4.53 20.71 8.58
N PHE A 400 3.74 21.43 9.38
CA PHE A 400 3.51 21.20 10.81
C PHE A 400 4.76 21.35 11.69
N TYR A 401 5.83 21.93 11.17
CA TYR A 401 7.06 22.07 11.93
C TYR A 401 7.04 23.31 12.83
N GLN A 402 7.49 23.13 14.06
CA GLN A 402 7.66 24.20 15.05
C GLN A 402 8.97 24.00 15.80
N VAL A 403 9.63 25.11 16.14
CA VAL A 403 10.93 25.09 16.84
C VAL A 403 10.74 24.75 18.32
N GLU A 404 9.63 25.16 18.95
CA GLU A 404 9.31 24.88 20.35
C GLU A 404 8.29 23.73 20.47
N SER A 405 8.38 22.95 21.55
CA SER A 405 7.47 21.83 21.83
C SER A 405 6.04 22.34 22.08
N PRO A 406 4.99 21.62 21.63
CA PRO A 406 3.57 21.95 21.90
C PRO A 406 3.22 22.12 23.39
N LEU A 407 4.09 21.72 24.30
CA LEU A 407 3.89 21.81 25.76
C LEU A 407 4.38 23.14 26.38
N LEU A 408 5.21 23.93 25.68
CA LEU A 408 5.77 25.21 26.16
C LEU A 408 4.97 26.44 25.67
N ARG A 409 3.72 26.21 25.21
CA ARG A 409 2.85 27.19 24.54
C ARG A 409 2.67 28.48 25.35
N GLN A 410 3.19 29.59 24.82
CA GLN A 410 2.71 30.95 25.14
C GLN A 410 2.21 31.72 23.91
N ARG A 411 2.71 31.42 22.70
CA ARG A 411 2.32 32.08 21.43
C ARG A 411 2.05 31.02 20.37
N GLY A 412 0.80 30.92 19.92
CA GLY A 412 0.29 29.82 19.09
C GLY A 412 0.56 29.95 17.58
N GLY A 413 0.28 28.89 16.83
CA GLY A 413 0.38 28.82 15.38
C GLY A 413 0.25 27.39 14.85
N PHE A 414 -0.31 27.22 13.66
CA PHE A 414 -0.55 25.92 13.03
C PHE A 414 0.73 25.25 12.46
N GLY A 415 1.83 25.99 12.32
CA GLY A 415 3.08 25.48 11.74
C GLY A 415 3.02 25.25 10.23
N VAL A 416 2.04 25.88 9.54
CA VAL A 416 1.82 25.65 8.10
C VAL A 416 1.98 26.91 7.25
N GLY A 417 2.00 28.10 7.85
CA GLY A 417 2.16 29.36 7.11
C GLY A 417 3.47 29.43 6.32
N LEU A 418 4.59 29.00 6.90
CA LEU A 418 5.89 28.99 6.22
C LEU A 418 5.99 27.89 5.16
N TYR A 419 5.46 26.69 5.43
CA TYR A 419 5.34 25.63 4.42
C TYR A 419 4.52 26.09 3.21
N LEU A 420 3.36 26.70 3.47
CA LEU A 420 2.50 27.25 2.43
C LEU A 420 3.21 28.35 1.64
N SER A 421 3.90 29.25 2.33
CA SER A 421 4.70 30.31 1.71
C SER A 421 5.71 29.73 0.73
N ARG A 422 6.45 28.69 1.14
CA ARG A 422 7.41 28.01 0.28
C ARG A 422 6.76 27.38 -0.95
N GLN A 423 5.68 26.63 -0.76
CA GLN A 423 4.97 25.98 -1.87
C GLN A 423 4.43 26.98 -2.89
N LEU A 424 3.90 28.12 -2.44
CA LEU A 424 3.37 29.17 -3.32
C LEU A 424 4.49 29.90 -4.06
N ILE A 425 5.54 30.31 -3.35
CA ILE A 425 6.68 31.02 -3.96
C ILE A 425 7.38 30.13 -4.99
N GLU A 426 7.63 28.85 -4.69
CA GLU A 426 8.27 27.92 -5.62
C GLU A 426 7.42 27.71 -6.89
N ARG A 427 6.08 27.60 -6.76
CA ARG A 427 5.18 27.49 -7.92
C ARG A 427 5.07 28.79 -8.74
N MET A 428 5.35 29.95 -8.14
CA MET A 428 5.51 31.23 -8.86
C MET A 428 6.89 31.40 -9.51
N GLY A 429 7.76 30.38 -9.46
CA GLY A 429 9.12 30.44 -10.03
C GLY A 429 10.13 31.17 -9.15
N GLY A 430 9.77 31.42 -7.89
CA GLY A 430 10.60 32.08 -6.89
C GLY A 430 11.27 31.14 -5.90
N ASN A 431 11.96 31.72 -4.93
CA ASN A 431 12.57 31.01 -3.80
C ASN A 431 12.28 31.75 -2.50
N ILE A 432 12.18 31.03 -1.38
CA ILE A 432 12.09 31.62 -0.04
C ILE A 432 13.12 30.96 0.88
N TRP A 433 13.80 31.76 1.71
CA TRP A 433 14.75 31.27 2.71
C TRP A 433 14.84 32.23 3.89
N ILE A 434 15.59 31.83 4.93
CA ILE A 434 15.94 32.70 6.05
C ILE A 434 17.41 33.07 5.92
N ASP A 435 17.70 34.37 5.95
CA ASP A 435 19.06 34.86 6.14
C ASP A 435 19.33 35.04 7.64
N ASN A 436 20.21 34.20 8.17
CA ASN A 436 20.58 34.14 9.57
C ASN A 436 21.91 34.88 9.85
N SER A 437 22.41 35.69 8.90
CA SER A 437 23.66 36.45 9.02
C SER A 437 23.66 37.53 10.10
N ARG A 438 22.48 37.92 10.60
CA ARG A 438 22.32 38.93 11.66
C ARG A 438 22.36 38.34 13.06
N SER A 439 22.84 39.14 14.01
CA SER A 439 22.98 38.74 15.42
C SER A 439 21.68 38.78 16.24
N LYS A 440 20.64 39.48 15.76
CA LYS A 440 19.32 39.61 16.43
C LYS A 440 18.21 39.49 15.39
N GLY A 441 17.12 38.79 15.75
CA GLY A 441 15.94 38.64 14.88
C GLY A 441 16.06 37.56 13.82
N ASN A 442 15.11 37.57 12.89
CA ASN A 442 15.11 36.72 11.69
C ASN A 442 14.83 37.58 10.46
N GLN A 443 15.41 37.19 9.32
CA GLN A 443 15.19 37.85 8.03
C GLN A 443 14.69 36.81 7.03
N PHE A 444 13.40 36.85 6.73
CA PHE A 444 12.81 36.02 5.68
C PHE A 444 12.97 36.71 4.34
N ILE A 445 13.54 36.02 3.35
CA ILE A 445 13.76 36.56 2.01
C ILE A 445 12.95 35.76 1.01
N VAL A 446 12.12 36.46 0.24
CA VAL A 446 11.36 35.94 -0.89
C VAL A 446 11.94 36.53 -2.17
N ALA A 447 12.40 35.69 -3.09
CA ALA A 447 12.90 36.10 -4.40
C ALA A 447 11.90 35.73 -5.49
N LEU A 448 11.32 36.72 -6.17
CA LEU A 448 10.36 36.52 -7.26
C LEU A 448 10.88 37.09 -8.59
N PRO A 449 10.56 36.47 -9.73
CA PRO A 449 10.96 36.97 -11.05
C PRO A 449 10.29 38.30 -11.39
N THR A 450 10.96 39.12 -12.22
CA THR A 450 10.43 40.40 -12.72
C THR A 450 9.80 40.30 -14.11
N HIS A 451 10.16 39.27 -14.88
CA HIS A 451 9.67 39.00 -16.23
C HIS A 451 9.52 37.48 -16.43
N VAL A 452 8.63 37.09 -17.35
CA VAL A 452 8.42 35.68 -17.77
C VAL A 452 9.65 35.17 -18.52
#